data_AF-Q9SVI0-F1
#
_entry.id   AF-Q9SVI0-F1
#
_cell.length_a   1.000
_cell.length_b   1.000
_cell.length_c   1.000
_cell.angle_alpha   90.00
_cell.angle_beta   90.00
_cell.angle_gamma   90.00
#
_symmetry.space_group_name_H-M   'P 1'
#
loop_
_entity.id
_entity.type
_entity.pdbx_description
1 polymer ?
#
loop_
_entity_poly.entity_id
_entity_poly.type
_entity_poly.pdbx_seq_one_letter_code
_entity_poly.pdbx_strand_id
1 'polypeptide(L)'
;MSSVFGSVHILAMIAIQLLLTHSVSSLNLTNAYLHHKCSNTQGKYKQGSAFEKNLNLVLSTITSIGNFRDGFRYTEEGEDPNNVFVMFQCRGDSYWSKCPPCISTAVSGLRRRCPRNKGAIIWYDQCLLKISSVASFNKIDYENDFYLSNPNNMSDRGLFNKETSALLEKLAYKASDRNNLDGKQLVLYAAGEKRIGTKKVYAMVQCTKDLIFTKCFECLEGILRKFPQCCDGKRGGRVFGTSCNFRYELYPFLRNYSNSTMRAPY
;
A
#
# COMPACT_ATOMS: atom_id res chain seq x y z
N MET A 1 -52.31 2.68 30.72
CA MET A 1 -51.14 1.78 30.71
C MET A 1 -50.46 1.64 29.34
N SER A 2 -51.03 2.15 28.24
CA SER A 2 -50.50 1.94 26.88
C SER A 2 -49.28 2.80 26.49
N SER A 3 -49.01 3.93 27.18
CA SER A 3 -47.89 4.82 26.80
C SER A 3 -46.52 4.33 27.26
N VAL A 4 -46.45 3.62 28.39
CA VAL A 4 -45.17 3.16 28.96
C VAL A 4 -44.52 2.08 28.09
N PHE A 5 -45.32 1.17 27.53
CA PHE A 5 -44.83 0.14 26.61
C PHE A 5 -44.23 0.72 25.33
N GLY A 6 -44.84 1.80 24.78
CA GLY A 6 -44.32 2.49 23.59
C GLY A 6 -42.91 3.06 23.81
N SER A 7 -42.67 3.68 24.97
CA SER A 7 -41.39 4.31 25.29
C SER A 7 -40.22 3.32 25.39
N VAL A 8 -40.46 2.13 25.95
CA VAL A 8 -39.42 1.09 26.12
C VAL A 8 -38.96 0.53 24.77
N HIS A 9 -39.89 0.31 23.83
CA HIS A 9 -39.54 -0.15 22.49
C HIS A 9 -38.70 0.87 21.71
N ILE A 10 -39.01 2.17 21.85
CA ILE A 10 -38.25 3.25 21.20
C ILE A 10 -36.80 3.30 21.74
N LEU A 11 -36.63 3.22 23.07
CA LEU A 11 -35.30 3.20 23.70
C LEU A 11 -34.46 1.99 23.29
N ALA A 12 -35.05 0.79 23.21
CA ALA A 12 -34.36 -0.41 22.76
C ALA A 12 -33.92 -0.31 21.30
N MET A 13 -34.77 0.23 20.42
CA MET A 13 -34.43 0.45 19.02
C MET A 13 -33.28 1.45 18.86
N ILE A 14 -33.31 2.57 19.60
CA ILE A 14 -32.22 3.56 19.61
C ILE A 14 -30.91 2.93 20.12
N ALA A 15 -30.96 2.12 21.18
CA ALA A 15 -29.78 1.45 21.73
C ALA A 15 -29.19 0.42 20.75
N ILE A 16 -30.03 -0.39 20.08
CA ILE A 16 -29.58 -1.32 19.03
C ILE A 16 -28.99 -0.54 17.86
N GLN A 17 -29.60 0.56 17.45
CA GLN A 17 -29.10 1.38 16.34
C GLN A 17 -27.77 2.06 16.69
N LEU A 18 -27.59 2.52 17.94
CA LEU A 18 -26.32 2.99 18.47
C LEU A 18 -25.27 1.87 18.58
N LEU A 19 -25.64 0.68 19.05
CA LEU A 19 -24.74 -0.49 19.09
C LEU A 19 -24.30 -0.91 17.68
N LEU A 20 -25.20 -0.84 16.69
CA LEU A 20 -24.92 -1.10 15.28
C LEU A 20 -24.02 0.00 14.67
N THR A 21 -24.21 1.28 15.01
CA THR A 21 -23.30 2.34 14.54
C THR A 21 -21.92 2.26 15.21
N HIS A 22 -21.84 1.90 16.49
CA HIS A 22 -20.57 1.72 17.20
C HIS A 22 -19.79 0.48 16.71
N SER A 23 -20.49 -0.62 16.35
CA SER A 23 -19.85 -1.82 15.80
C SER A 23 -19.38 -1.65 14.35
N VAL A 24 -19.92 -0.67 13.62
CA VAL A 24 -19.36 -0.17 12.34
C VAL A 24 -18.40 1.01 12.59
N SER A 25 -17.63 0.95 13.67
CA SER A 25 -16.29 1.54 13.64
C SER A 25 -15.42 0.68 12.73
N SER A 26 -15.71 0.68 11.42
CA SER A 26 -14.69 0.27 10.45
C SER A 26 -13.42 1.01 10.86
N LEU A 27 -12.29 0.29 10.98
CA LEU A 27 -11.00 0.96 10.96
C LEU A 27 -11.07 1.91 9.76
N ASN A 28 -11.24 3.21 10.00
CA ASN A 28 -11.27 4.23 8.96
C ASN A 28 -9.84 4.33 8.48
N LEU A 29 -9.43 3.33 7.70
CA LEU A 29 -8.11 3.21 7.17
C LEU A 29 -8.04 4.23 6.05
N THR A 30 -7.52 5.41 6.43
CA THR A 30 -7.39 6.57 5.57
C THR A 30 -6.31 6.35 4.54
N ASN A 31 -6.40 7.09 3.43
CA ASN A 31 -5.24 7.32 2.57
C ASN A 31 -4.33 8.33 3.29
N ALA A 32 -3.71 7.91 4.40
CA ALA A 32 -2.77 8.74 5.14
C ALA A 32 -1.53 8.99 4.29
N TYR A 33 -1.18 10.26 4.10
CA TYR A 33 0.05 10.64 3.42
C TYR A 33 1.26 10.19 4.25
N LEU A 34 2.23 9.54 3.61
CA LEU A 34 3.46 9.08 4.26
C LEU A 34 4.66 9.91 3.83
N HIS A 35 4.95 9.94 2.52
CA HIS A 35 6.12 10.63 1.99
C HIS A 35 5.97 10.94 0.49
N HIS A 36 6.85 11.78 -0.05
CA HIS A 36 7.00 11.97 -1.50
C HIS A 36 8.45 12.32 -1.83
N LYS A 37 8.86 12.02 -3.07
CA LYS A 37 10.14 12.44 -3.64
C LYS A 37 9.88 13.04 -5.03
N CYS A 38 10.52 14.17 -5.31
CA CYS A 38 10.48 14.79 -6.64
C CYS A 38 11.86 14.61 -7.29
N SER A 39 11.91 14.01 -8.49
CA SER A 39 13.16 13.87 -9.23
C SER A 39 13.51 15.20 -9.89
N ASN A 40 14.59 15.82 -9.42
CA ASN A 40 15.17 16.99 -10.08
C ASN A 40 16.03 16.58 -11.29
N THR A 41 16.60 15.37 -11.27
CA THR A 41 17.47 14.84 -12.34
C THR A 41 16.71 14.56 -13.63
N GLN A 42 15.43 14.19 -13.55
CA GLN A 42 14.56 14.06 -14.74
C GLN A 42 14.02 15.41 -15.25
N GLY A 43 14.27 16.50 -14.52
CA GLY A 43 13.85 17.85 -14.91
C GLY A 43 12.35 18.13 -14.75
N LYS A 44 11.92 19.27 -15.29
CA LYS A 44 10.53 19.74 -15.26
C LYS A 44 9.95 19.86 -16.66
N TYR A 45 8.67 19.54 -16.81
CA TYR A 45 7.93 19.79 -18.05
C TYR A 45 7.30 21.19 -18.05
N LYS A 46 7.06 21.72 -19.25
CA LYS A 46 6.40 23.02 -19.45
C LYS A 46 4.89 22.84 -19.52
N GLN A 47 4.14 23.87 -19.12
CA GLN A 47 2.69 23.90 -19.33
C GLN A 47 2.37 23.83 -20.83
N GLY A 48 1.37 23.04 -21.22
CA GLY A 48 0.97 22.79 -22.60
C GLY A 48 1.91 21.87 -23.39
N SER A 49 3.00 21.39 -22.79
CA SER A 49 3.95 20.49 -23.47
C SER A 49 3.34 19.14 -23.80
N ALA A 50 3.91 18.44 -24.80
CA ALA A 50 3.50 17.08 -25.14
C ALA A 50 3.60 16.13 -23.93
N PHE A 51 4.68 16.22 -23.14
CA PHE A 51 4.81 15.47 -21.89
C PHE A 51 3.64 15.70 -20.93
N GLU A 52 3.20 16.95 -20.72
CA GLU A 52 2.06 17.24 -19.83
C GLU A 52 0.75 16.63 -20.38
N LYS A 53 0.54 16.69 -21.69
CA LYS A 53 -0.63 16.08 -22.34
C LYS A 53 -0.64 14.57 -22.16
N ASN A 54 0.48 13.90 -22.42
CA ASN A 54 0.64 12.46 -22.24
C ASN A 54 0.41 12.06 -20.77
N LEU A 55 1.00 12.79 -19.82
CA LEU A 55 0.80 12.53 -18.39
C LEU A 55 -0.68 12.71 -17.99
N ASN A 56 -1.34 13.76 -18.47
CA ASN A 56 -2.75 13.99 -18.15
C ASN A 56 -3.67 12.91 -18.75
N LEU A 57 -3.36 12.41 -19.94
CA LEU A 57 -4.08 11.30 -20.57
C LEU A 57 -3.97 10.03 -19.74
N VAL A 58 -2.76 9.64 -19.34
CA VAL A 58 -2.53 8.47 -18.49
C VAL A 58 -3.22 8.62 -17.14
N LEU A 59 -3.02 9.74 -16.44
CA LEU A 59 -3.62 9.97 -15.13
C LEU A 59 -5.15 9.98 -15.17
N SER A 60 -5.75 10.58 -16.21
CA SER A 60 -7.20 10.54 -16.41
C SER A 60 -7.69 9.10 -16.59
N THR A 61 -7.04 8.34 -17.47
CA THR A 61 -7.39 6.94 -17.78
C THR A 61 -7.30 6.03 -16.55
N ILE A 62 -6.26 6.16 -15.72
CA ILE A 62 -6.12 5.29 -14.54
C ILE A 62 -7.10 5.68 -13.43
N THR A 63 -7.49 6.96 -13.32
CA THR A 63 -8.44 7.43 -12.30
C THR A 63 -9.91 7.12 -12.64
N SER A 64 -10.26 6.96 -13.91
CA SER A 64 -11.64 6.69 -14.35
C SER A 64 -12.07 5.22 -14.20
N ILE A 65 -11.14 4.32 -13.84
CA ILE A 65 -11.42 2.89 -13.75
C ILE A 65 -12.10 2.57 -12.42
N GLY A 66 -13.39 2.27 -12.51
CA GLY A 66 -14.22 1.99 -11.34
C GLY A 66 -13.79 0.73 -10.57
N ASN A 67 -13.35 -0.33 -11.26
CA ASN A 67 -12.91 -1.57 -10.62
C ASN A 67 -11.45 -1.90 -10.91
N PHE A 68 -10.58 -1.61 -9.94
CA PHE A 68 -9.16 -1.96 -9.98
C PHE A 68 -8.96 -3.39 -9.45
N ARG A 69 -9.35 -4.39 -10.26
CA ARG A 69 -9.37 -5.80 -9.88
C ARG A 69 -8.02 -6.29 -9.33
N ASP A 70 -6.92 -5.89 -9.93
CA ASP A 70 -5.57 -6.33 -9.57
C ASP A 70 -4.83 -5.36 -8.63
N GLY A 71 -5.40 -4.17 -8.39
CA GLY A 71 -4.79 -3.11 -7.60
C GLY A 71 -3.49 -2.55 -8.20
N PHE A 72 -3.16 -2.81 -9.46
CA PHE A 72 -1.87 -2.43 -10.06
C PHE A 72 -1.99 -1.97 -11.51
N ARG A 73 -1.21 -0.96 -11.89
CA ARG A 73 -1.08 -0.56 -13.28
C ARG A 73 0.29 0.00 -13.56
N TYR A 74 0.84 -0.40 -14.70
CA TYR A 74 1.98 0.22 -15.35
C TYR A 74 1.53 0.68 -16.73
N THR A 75 1.75 1.95 -17.06
CA THR A 75 1.33 2.55 -18.32
C THR A 75 2.45 3.41 -18.88
N GLU A 76 2.58 3.36 -20.20
CA GLU A 76 3.50 4.16 -21.00
C GLU A 76 2.66 4.95 -22.01
N GLU A 77 3.03 6.20 -22.25
CA GLU A 77 2.36 7.06 -23.22
C GLU A 77 3.35 8.04 -23.86
N GLY A 78 3.22 8.21 -25.18
CA GLY A 78 4.06 9.10 -25.98
C GLY A 78 5.28 8.42 -26.62
N GLU A 79 6.11 9.26 -27.23
CA GLU A 79 7.41 8.89 -27.82
C GLU A 79 8.49 9.83 -27.28
N ASP A 80 9.76 9.44 -27.39
CA ASP A 80 10.88 10.29 -26.97
C ASP A 80 10.85 11.64 -27.71
N PRO A 81 11.13 12.76 -27.01
CA PRO A 81 11.57 12.90 -25.62
C PRO A 81 10.42 13.15 -24.62
N ASN A 82 9.18 12.80 -24.99
CA ASN A 82 7.94 13.08 -24.25
C ASN A 82 7.26 11.82 -23.68
N ASN A 83 7.98 10.70 -23.63
CA ASN A 83 7.57 9.47 -22.97
C ASN A 83 7.20 9.72 -21.50
N VAL A 84 6.07 9.17 -21.09
CA VAL A 84 5.61 9.17 -19.70
C VAL A 84 5.37 7.75 -19.24
N PHE A 85 6.03 7.35 -18.16
CA PHE A 85 5.80 6.09 -17.46
C PHE A 85 5.07 6.38 -16.16
N VAL A 86 3.94 5.72 -15.94
CA VAL A 86 3.17 5.79 -14.69
C VAL A 86 3.00 4.41 -14.11
N MET A 87 3.39 4.24 -12.84
CA MET A 87 3.10 3.06 -12.05
C MET A 87 2.23 3.43 -10.86
N PHE A 88 1.11 2.73 -10.71
CA PHE A 88 0.23 2.87 -9.56
C PHE A 88 -0.02 1.51 -8.93
N GLN A 89 0.00 1.44 -7.60
CA GLN A 89 -0.32 0.21 -6.90
C GLN A 89 -0.98 0.47 -5.54
N CYS A 90 -2.08 -0.23 -5.29
CA CYS A 90 -2.69 -0.35 -3.98
C CYS A 90 -2.00 -1.40 -3.12
N ARG A 91 -2.11 -1.24 -1.80
CA ARG A 91 -1.68 -2.27 -0.85
C ARG A 91 -2.47 -3.56 -1.09
N GLY A 92 -1.84 -4.71 -0.89
CA GLY A 92 -2.41 -6.02 -1.23
C GLY A 92 -3.72 -6.41 -0.50
N ASP A 93 -4.13 -5.66 0.53
CA ASP A 93 -5.42 -5.80 1.24
C ASP A 93 -6.43 -4.66 0.95
N SER A 94 -6.09 -3.76 0.01
CA SER A 94 -6.85 -2.56 -0.34
C SER A 94 -7.11 -2.38 -1.84
N TYR A 95 -7.14 -3.47 -2.59
CA TYR A 95 -7.46 -3.53 -4.03
C TYR A 95 -9.00 -3.66 -4.27
N TRP A 96 -9.48 -3.74 -5.52
CA TRP A 96 -10.90 -3.63 -5.90
C TRP A 96 -11.52 -2.27 -5.55
N SER A 97 -12.77 -2.23 -5.06
CA SER A 97 -13.52 -1.02 -4.69
C SER A 97 -12.84 -0.15 -3.62
N LYS A 98 -11.87 -0.73 -2.91
CA LYS A 98 -11.07 -0.09 -1.87
C LYS A 98 -9.94 0.80 -2.43
N CYS A 99 -9.58 0.63 -3.71
CA CYS A 99 -8.40 1.21 -4.34
C CYS A 99 -8.65 2.59 -5.00
N PRO A 100 -9.78 2.85 -5.70
CA PRO A 100 -10.05 4.11 -6.38
C PRO A 100 -9.92 5.38 -5.52
N PRO A 101 -10.33 5.39 -4.23
CA PRO A 101 -10.11 6.57 -3.40
C PRO A 101 -8.62 6.92 -3.23
N CYS A 102 -7.74 5.91 -3.21
CA CYS A 102 -6.31 6.12 -3.02
C CYS A 102 -5.65 6.70 -4.28
N ILE A 103 -6.01 6.24 -5.48
CA ILE A 103 -5.43 6.80 -6.71
C ILE A 103 -5.78 8.28 -6.89
N SER A 104 -7.03 8.67 -6.67
CA SER A 104 -7.47 10.08 -6.76
C SER A 104 -6.74 10.97 -5.74
N THR A 105 -6.54 10.46 -4.53
CA THR A 105 -5.77 11.14 -3.48
C THR A 105 -4.30 11.27 -3.88
N ALA A 106 -3.69 10.20 -4.42
CA ALA A 106 -2.30 10.17 -4.83
C ALA A 106 -2.02 11.12 -5.99
N VAL A 107 -2.88 11.15 -7.02
CA VAL A 107 -2.74 12.07 -8.17
C VAL A 107 -2.80 13.53 -7.73
N SER A 108 -3.80 13.89 -6.92
CA SER A 108 -3.95 15.24 -6.39
C SER A 108 -2.78 15.64 -5.49
N GLY A 109 -2.34 14.71 -4.63
CA GLY A 109 -1.20 14.90 -3.74
C GLY A 109 0.12 15.09 -4.50
N LEU A 110 0.37 14.28 -5.53
CA LEU A 110 1.59 14.33 -6.33
C LEU A 110 1.69 15.64 -7.11
N ARG A 111 0.61 16.05 -7.80
CA ARG A 111 0.58 17.33 -8.54
C ARG A 111 0.88 18.53 -7.65
N ARG A 112 0.33 18.54 -6.42
CA ARG A 112 0.56 19.63 -5.46
C ARG A 112 1.99 19.64 -4.92
N ARG A 113 2.56 18.47 -4.64
CA ARG A 113 3.85 18.36 -3.93
C ARG A 113 5.06 18.36 -4.87
N CYS A 114 4.91 17.85 -6.09
CA CYS A 114 5.96 17.82 -7.12
C CYS A 114 5.49 18.56 -8.38
N PRO A 115 5.33 19.90 -8.33
CA PRO A 115 4.76 20.65 -9.44
C PRO A 115 5.66 20.57 -10.67
N ARG A 116 5.10 19.98 -11.73
CA ARG A 116 5.71 19.84 -13.07
C ARG A 116 6.98 18.99 -13.15
N ASN A 117 7.31 18.21 -12.13
CA ASN A 117 8.44 17.28 -12.22
C ASN A 117 8.13 16.14 -13.19
N LYS A 118 9.08 15.80 -14.08
CA LYS A 118 8.94 14.66 -14.99
C LYS A 118 9.06 13.31 -14.27
N GLY A 119 9.75 13.29 -13.13
CA GLY A 119 9.80 12.15 -12.23
C GLY A 119 9.33 12.52 -10.83
N ALA A 120 8.41 11.76 -10.26
CA ALA A 120 7.94 11.96 -8.89
C ALA A 120 7.34 10.67 -8.32
N ILE A 121 7.45 10.50 -7.00
CA ILE A 121 6.92 9.37 -6.26
C ILE A 121 6.13 9.91 -5.07
N ILE A 122 4.97 9.33 -4.80
CA ILE A 122 4.20 9.61 -3.59
C ILE A 122 3.72 8.31 -2.95
N TRP A 123 3.93 8.21 -1.63
CA TRP A 123 3.50 7.09 -0.82
C TRP A 123 2.36 7.52 0.10
N TYR A 124 1.29 6.75 0.06
CA TYR A 124 0.19 6.75 0.99
C TYR A 124 0.14 5.39 1.71
N ASP A 125 -0.49 5.31 2.87
CA ASP A 125 -0.59 4.05 3.63
C ASP A 125 -1.24 2.89 2.84
N GLN A 126 -2.04 3.25 1.84
CA GLN A 126 -2.85 2.34 1.03
C GLN A 126 -2.40 2.23 -0.43
N CYS A 127 -1.50 3.10 -0.91
CA CYS A 127 -1.04 3.04 -2.31
C CYS A 127 0.26 3.81 -2.55
N LEU A 128 0.90 3.47 -3.68
CA LEU A 128 2.07 4.10 -4.26
C LEU A 128 1.70 4.61 -5.66
N LEU A 129 2.12 5.83 -5.99
CA LEU A 129 2.10 6.36 -7.35
C LEU A 129 3.50 6.87 -7.70
N LYS A 130 4.04 6.40 -8.84
CA LYS A 130 5.31 6.82 -9.42
C LYS A 130 5.08 7.28 -10.85
N ILE A 131 5.55 8.49 -11.17
CA ILE A 131 5.68 8.99 -12.54
C ILE A 131 7.16 9.11 -12.87
N SER A 132 7.53 8.85 -14.12
CA SER A 132 8.92 8.88 -14.58
C SER A 132 8.97 9.19 -16.07
N SER A 133 10.03 9.85 -16.53
CA SER A 133 10.39 9.94 -17.94
C SER A 133 11.30 8.79 -18.40
N VAL A 134 11.62 7.85 -17.51
CA VAL A 134 12.52 6.72 -17.76
C VAL A 134 11.83 5.40 -17.43
N ALA A 135 11.89 4.45 -18.37
CA ALA A 135 11.34 3.11 -18.24
C ALA A 135 12.01 2.34 -17.10
N SER A 136 11.18 1.73 -16.24
CA SER A 136 11.63 0.99 -15.04
C SER A 136 10.89 -0.33 -14.82
N PHE A 137 10.20 -0.85 -15.84
CA PHE A 137 9.51 -2.14 -15.76
C PHE A 137 10.48 -3.28 -15.42
N ASN A 138 10.11 -4.10 -14.43
CA ASN A 138 10.89 -5.25 -14.00
C ASN A 138 12.31 -4.88 -13.51
N LYS A 139 12.52 -3.67 -12.97
CA LYS A 139 13.81 -3.22 -12.41
C LYS A 139 13.65 -2.89 -10.93
N ILE A 140 14.60 -3.33 -10.10
CA ILE A 140 14.62 -3.01 -8.67
C ILE A 140 15.24 -1.62 -8.49
N ASP A 141 14.54 -0.75 -7.78
CA ASP A 141 14.96 0.61 -7.44
C ASP A 141 15.40 0.66 -5.98
N TYR A 142 16.72 0.63 -5.78
CA TYR A 142 17.37 0.62 -4.46
C TYR A 142 17.59 2.02 -3.87
N GLU A 143 17.35 3.08 -4.66
CA GLU A 143 17.64 4.47 -4.28
C GLU A 143 16.40 5.16 -3.67
N ASN A 144 15.21 4.76 -4.12
CA ASN A 144 13.97 5.42 -3.74
C ASN A 144 13.23 4.69 -2.61
N ASP A 145 13.80 4.78 -1.41
CA ASP A 145 13.12 4.33 -0.19
C ASP A 145 13.17 5.32 0.98
N PHE A 146 12.36 5.01 1.99
CA PHE A 146 12.37 5.62 3.31
C PHE A 146 11.80 4.63 4.33
N TYR A 147 11.96 4.94 5.62
CA TYR A 147 11.39 4.12 6.66
C TYR A 147 10.70 4.96 7.74
N LEU A 148 9.77 4.32 8.45
CA LEU A 148 9.06 4.86 9.61
C LEU A 148 9.10 3.81 10.71
N SER A 149 9.34 4.25 11.94
CA SER A 149 9.38 3.36 13.09
C SER A 149 8.56 3.91 14.25
N ASN A 150 7.96 3.02 15.04
CA ASN A 150 7.37 3.41 16.30
C ASN A 150 8.47 3.99 17.21
N PRO A 151 8.26 5.15 17.86
CA PRO A 151 9.28 5.72 18.74
C PRO A 151 9.58 4.81 19.94
N ASN A 152 8.59 4.04 20.40
CA ASN A 152 8.70 3.18 21.57
C ASN A 152 9.40 1.86 21.28
N ASN A 153 10.21 1.44 22.25
CA ASN A 153 10.95 0.18 22.21
C ASN A 153 10.17 -0.98 22.83
N MET A 154 10.59 -2.19 22.47
CA MET A 154 10.29 -3.44 23.15
C MET A 154 11.23 -3.65 24.33
N SER A 155 10.75 -4.31 25.39
CA SER A 155 11.54 -4.62 26.58
C SER A 155 12.65 -5.63 26.27
N ASP A 156 12.32 -6.73 25.61
CA ASP A 156 13.29 -7.69 25.09
C ASP A 156 13.52 -7.44 23.60
N ARG A 157 14.56 -6.66 23.29
CA ARG A 157 14.91 -6.28 21.91
C ARG A 157 15.43 -7.48 21.12
N GLY A 158 16.25 -8.32 21.75
CA GLY A 158 16.92 -9.45 21.09
C GLY A 158 15.94 -10.50 20.59
N LEU A 159 15.07 -11.00 21.47
CA LEU A 159 14.02 -11.95 21.10
C LEU A 159 13.07 -11.32 20.07
N PHE A 160 12.64 -10.08 20.30
CA PHE A 160 11.66 -9.44 19.43
C PHE A 160 12.19 -9.23 18.01
N ASN A 161 13.42 -8.76 17.86
CA ASN A 161 14.05 -8.60 16.54
C ASN A 161 14.18 -9.93 15.82
N LYS A 162 14.75 -10.95 16.49
CA LYS A 162 14.93 -12.28 15.91
C LYS A 162 13.61 -12.84 15.38
N GLU A 163 12.57 -12.82 16.20
CA GLU A 163 11.29 -13.44 15.86
C GLU A 163 10.48 -12.61 14.84
N THR A 164 10.65 -11.29 14.83
CA THR A 164 10.02 -10.38 13.83
C THR A 164 10.70 -10.51 12.47
N SER A 165 12.04 -10.52 12.42
CA SER A 165 12.80 -10.75 11.18
C SER A 165 12.45 -12.11 10.58
N ALA A 166 12.40 -13.17 11.40
CA ALA A 166 11.99 -14.50 10.93
C ALA A 166 10.56 -14.55 10.38
N LEU A 167 9.62 -13.77 10.96
CA LEU A 167 8.27 -13.63 10.40
C LEU A 167 8.30 -12.94 9.03
N LEU A 168 9.05 -11.84 8.92
CA LEU A 168 9.17 -11.08 7.67
C LEU A 168 9.85 -11.88 6.56
N GLU A 169 10.90 -12.62 6.87
CA GLU A 169 11.59 -13.54 5.94
C GLU A 169 10.63 -14.63 5.44
N LYS A 170 9.88 -15.27 6.35
CA LYS A 170 8.84 -16.25 5.98
C LYS A 170 7.79 -15.64 5.05
N LEU A 171 7.35 -14.41 5.32
CA LEU A 171 6.41 -13.71 4.45
C LEU A 171 7.05 -13.34 3.11
N ALA A 172 8.34 -13.00 3.06
CA ALA A 172 9.04 -12.71 1.82
C ALA A 172 9.09 -13.92 0.89
N TYR A 173 9.41 -15.11 1.42
CA TYR A 173 9.30 -16.38 0.67
C TYR A 173 7.88 -16.62 0.17
N LYS A 174 6.87 -16.44 1.03
CA LYS A 174 5.47 -16.63 0.64
C LYS A 174 5.03 -15.65 -0.45
N ALA A 175 5.42 -14.38 -0.37
CA ALA A 175 5.06 -13.35 -1.33
C ALA A 175 5.68 -13.61 -2.71
N SER A 176 6.90 -14.13 -2.74
CA SER A 176 7.68 -14.41 -3.95
C SER A 176 7.58 -15.86 -4.45
N ASP A 177 6.75 -16.70 -3.83
CA ASP A 177 6.47 -18.04 -4.34
C ASP A 177 5.73 -17.94 -5.68
N ARG A 178 6.21 -18.66 -6.70
CA ARG A 178 5.59 -18.73 -8.03
C ARG A 178 4.15 -19.23 -8.01
N ASN A 179 3.74 -19.93 -6.96
CA ASN A 179 2.39 -20.45 -6.74
C ASN A 179 1.51 -19.48 -5.94
N ASN A 180 2.03 -18.34 -5.49
CA ASN A 180 1.22 -17.30 -4.86
C ASN A 180 0.44 -16.52 -5.93
N LEU A 181 -0.66 -17.11 -6.36
CA LEU A 181 -1.47 -16.68 -7.50
C LEU A 181 -2.89 -16.30 -7.08
N ASP A 182 -3.43 -15.26 -7.72
CA ASP A 182 -4.87 -14.99 -7.84
C ASP A 182 -5.27 -15.27 -9.29
N GLY A 183 -5.93 -16.41 -9.51
CA GLY A 183 -6.11 -16.96 -10.85
C GLY A 183 -4.77 -17.29 -11.52
N LYS A 184 -4.41 -16.52 -12.57
CA LYS A 184 -3.14 -16.66 -13.31
C LYS A 184 -2.12 -15.57 -12.97
N GLN A 185 -2.45 -14.64 -12.09
CA GLN A 185 -1.60 -13.49 -11.79
C GLN A 185 -0.88 -13.68 -10.46
N LEU A 186 0.41 -13.35 -10.42
CA LEU A 186 1.18 -13.32 -9.18
C LEU A 186 0.61 -12.24 -8.24
N VAL A 187 0.38 -12.62 -6.99
CA VAL A 187 -0.10 -11.70 -5.95
C VAL A 187 1.03 -10.77 -5.50
N LEU A 188 2.24 -11.31 -5.34
CA LEU A 188 3.44 -10.61 -4.83
C LEU A 188 3.22 -9.88 -3.50
N TYR A 189 2.36 -10.46 -2.67
CA TYR A 189 1.98 -9.94 -1.36
C TYR A 189 1.80 -11.11 -0.41
N ALA A 190 2.23 -10.92 0.83
CA ALA A 190 1.93 -11.84 1.91
C ALA A 190 1.74 -11.09 3.22
N ALA A 191 0.81 -11.57 4.03
CA ALA A 191 0.56 -11.10 5.37
C ALA A 191 0.47 -12.28 6.34
N GLY A 192 0.76 -12.00 7.61
CA GLY A 192 0.68 -12.98 8.67
C GLY A 192 0.86 -12.36 10.04
N GLU A 193 0.73 -13.20 11.06
CA GLU A 193 0.89 -12.82 12.45
C GLU A 193 1.70 -13.87 13.22
N LYS A 194 2.33 -13.45 14.32
CA LYS A 194 3.10 -14.31 15.21
C LYS A 194 3.01 -13.82 16.64
N ARG A 195 2.88 -14.74 17.60
CA ARG A 195 3.00 -14.43 19.03
C ARG A 195 4.48 -14.50 19.44
N ILE A 196 4.95 -13.43 20.09
CA ILE A 196 6.31 -13.29 20.63
C ILE A 196 6.16 -12.90 22.11
N GLY A 197 6.40 -13.85 23.00
CA GLY A 197 6.05 -13.71 24.42
C GLY A 197 4.56 -13.38 24.60
N THR A 198 4.27 -12.25 25.27
CA THR A 198 2.90 -11.78 25.51
C THR A 198 2.34 -10.91 24.37
N LYS A 199 3.14 -10.59 23.35
CA LYS A 199 2.74 -9.70 22.25
C LYS A 199 2.40 -10.50 21.00
N LYS A 200 1.44 -9.99 20.22
CA LYS A 200 1.14 -10.48 18.87
C LYS A 200 1.64 -9.43 17.87
N VAL A 201 2.45 -9.86 16.92
CA VAL A 201 2.94 -9.05 15.81
C VAL A 201 2.10 -9.37 14.58
N TYR A 202 1.64 -8.32 13.90
CA TYR A 202 1.02 -8.40 12.59
C TYR A 202 2.03 -7.85 11.58
N ALA A 203 2.21 -8.53 10.45
CA ALA A 203 3.19 -8.13 9.44
C ALA A 203 2.67 -8.35 8.03
N MET A 204 3.19 -7.55 7.11
CA MET A 204 3.04 -7.76 5.67
C MET A 204 4.32 -7.42 4.91
N VAL A 205 4.44 -7.99 3.73
CA VAL A 205 5.42 -7.66 2.72
C VAL A 205 4.73 -7.57 1.35
N GLN A 206 5.24 -6.73 0.48
CA GLN A 206 4.68 -6.50 -0.84
C GLN A 206 5.76 -6.13 -1.84
N CYS A 207 5.72 -6.70 -3.04
CA CYS A 207 6.46 -6.21 -4.20
C CYS A 207 5.53 -5.51 -5.19
N THR A 208 6.12 -4.72 -6.08
CA THR A 208 5.39 -4.17 -7.20
C THR A 208 5.16 -5.21 -8.29
N LYS A 209 3.98 -5.20 -8.92
CA LYS A 209 3.56 -6.26 -9.86
C LYS A 209 4.19 -6.15 -11.25
N ASP A 210 5.05 -5.16 -11.49
CA ASP A 210 5.97 -5.14 -12.65
C ASP A 210 7.17 -6.07 -12.45
N LEU A 211 7.44 -6.53 -11.23
CA LEU A 211 8.52 -7.47 -10.96
C LEU A 211 8.09 -8.92 -11.20
N ILE A 212 9.01 -9.73 -11.72
CA ILE A 212 8.91 -11.18 -11.65
C ILE A 212 9.20 -11.69 -10.23
N PHE A 213 8.74 -12.90 -9.92
CA PHE A 213 8.82 -13.49 -8.57
C PHE A 213 10.25 -13.56 -7.99
N THR A 214 11.27 -13.85 -8.82
CA THR A 214 12.68 -13.86 -8.38
C THR A 214 13.18 -12.47 -7.98
N LYS A 215 12.86 -11.43 -8.77
CA LYS A 215 13.18 -10.04 -8.43
C LYS A 215 12.39 -9.52 -7.23
N CYS A 216 11.17 -10.01 -7.05
CA CYS A 216 10.41 -9.73 -5.83
C CYS A 216 11.14 -10.25 -4.59
N PHE A 217 11.65 -11.49 -4.62
CA PHE A 217 12.42 -12.03 -3.51
C PHE A 217 13.69 -11.20 -3.24
N GLU A 218 14.48 -10.91 -4.28
CA GLU A 218 15.69 -10.09 -4.18
C GLU A 218 15.41 -8.70 -3.56
N CYS A 219 14.33 -8.04 -4.01
CA CYS A 219 13.92 -6.75 -3.46
C CYS A 219 13.59 -6.86 -1.96
N LEU A 220 12.82 -7.88 -1.58
CA LEU A 220 12.41 -8.09 -0.19
C LEU A 220 13.62 -8.39 0.70
N GLU A 221 14.58 -9.21 0.26
CA GLU A 221 15.85 -9.38 0.97
C GLU A 221 16.59 -8.05 1.15
N GLY A 222 16.64 -7.24 0.10
CA GLY A 222 17.27 -5.92 0.11
C GLY A 222 16.68 -4.98 1.18
N ILE A 223 15.35 -4.83 1.22
CA ILE A 223 14.71 -3.96 2.22
C ILE A 223 14.78 -4.56 3.64
N LEU A 224 14.77 -5.89 3.79
CA LEU A 224 14.88 -6.54 5.10
C LEU A 224 16.26 -6.33 5.74
N ARG A 225 17.32 -6.17 4.95
CA ARG A 225 18.65 -5.76 5.45
C ARG A 225 18.64 -4.36 6.09
N LYS A 226 17.63 -3.53 5.79
CA LYS A 226 17.43 -2.22 6.45
C LYS A 226 16.75 -2.33 7.80
N PHE A 227 16.28 -3.51 8.21
CA PHE A 227 15.59 -3.73 9.48
C PHE A 227 16.37 -3.18 10.69
N PRO A 228 17.68 -3.46 10.87
CA PRO A 228 18.41 -2.96 12.04
C PRO A 228 18.44 -1.43 12.11
N GLN A 229 18.63 -0.75 10.97
CA GLN A 229 18.64 0.72 10.91
C GLN A 229 17.23 1.31 11.09
N CYS A 230 16.23 0.69 10.47
CA CYS A 230 14.86 1.15 10.48
C CYS A 230 14.22 1.01 11.87
N CYS A 231 14.35 -0.17 12.49
CA CYS A 231 13.40 -0.58 13.52
C CYS A 231 13.95 -1.56 14.57
N ASP A 232 15.27 -1.54 14.82
CA ASP A 232 15.88 -2.30 15.92
C ASP A 232 15.16 -2.07 17.26
N GLY A 233 14.53 -3.15 17.75
CA GLY A 233 13.79 -3.22 19.01
C GLY A 233 12.54 -2.34 19.03
N LYS A 234 12.03 -1.86 17.89
CA LYS A 234 10.86 -0.97 17.83
C LYS A 234 9.56 -1.77 17.85
N ARG A 235 8.52 -1.22 18.48
CA ARG A 235 7.18 -1.84 18.52
C ARG A 235 6.49 -1.94 17.15
N GLY A 236 6.93 -1.14 16.18
CA GLY A 236 6.42 -1.15 14.83
C GLY A 236 7.47 -0.55 13.90
N GLY A 237 7.48 -1.01 12.66
CA GLY A 237 8.48 -0.63 11.66
C GLY A 237 7.94 -0.80 10.26
N ARG A 238 8.35 0.11 9.38
CA ARG A 238 7.98 0.12 7.96
C ARG A 238 9.16 0.54 7.13
N VAL A 239 9.45 -0.21 6.08
CA VAL A 239 10.39 0.22 5.03
C VAL A 239 9.61 0.24 3.73
N PHE A 240 9.62 1.39 3.07
CA PHE A 240 8.93 1.62 1.81
C PHE A 240 9.95 1.91 0.72
N GLY A 241 10.08 1.01 -0.24
CA GLY A 241 10.69 1.31 -1.53
C GLY A 241 9.64 1.62 -2.60
N THR A 242 10.11 1.85 -3.82
CA THR A 242 9.29 1.90 -5.04
C THR A 242 9.09 0.53 -5.69
N SER A 243 9.88 -0.47 -5.31
CA SER A 243 9.82 -1.84 -5.86
C SER A 243 9.27 -2.86 -4.86
N CYS A 244 9.44 -2.63 -3.55
CA CYS A 244 8.88 -3.47 -2.51
C CYS A 244 8.82 -2.73 -1.17
N ASN A 245 8.05 -3.26 -0.22
CA ASN A 245 7.93 -2.70 1.13
C ASN A 245 7.58 -3.79 2.16
N PHE A 246 7.86 -3.50 3.43
CA PHE A 246 7.36 -4.26 4.57
C PHE A 246 6.81 -3.36 5.66
N ARG A 247 5.95 -3.91 6.50
CA ARG A 247 5.38 -3.25 7.68
C ARG A 247 5.10 -4.30 8.74
N TYR A 248 5.41 -4.00 9.99
CA TYR A 248 4.91 -4.73 11.14
C TYR A 248 4.43 -3.79 12.24
N GLU A 249 3.45 -4.23 13.02
CA GLU A 249 2.85 -3.50 14.13
C GLU A 249 2.38 -4.48 15.23
N LEU A 250 2.15 -3.98 16.45
CA LEU A 250 1.52 -4.74 17.55
C LEU A 250 -0.01 -4.64 17.59
N TYR A 251 -0.61 -4.01 16.58
CA TYR A 251 -2.06 -3.88 16.44
C TYR A 251 -2.47 -4.34 15.03
N PRO A 252 -3.69 -4.86 14.85
CA PRO A 252 -4.19 -5.23 13.54
C PRO A 252 -4.34 -3.97 12.67
N PHE A 253 -3.68 -3.95 11.52
CA PHE A 253 -3.73 -2.83 10.55
C PHE A 253 -4.13 -3.26 9.13
N LEU A 254 -4.25 -4.57 8.91
CA LEU A 254 -4.66 -5.16 7.66
C LEU A 254 -6.19 -5.10 7.58
N ARG A 255 -6.72 -4.79 6.40
CA ARG A 255 -8.15 -4.94 6.16
C ARG A 255 -8.47 -6.43 6.18
N ASN A 256 -9.45 -6.81 6.99
CA ASN A 256 -9.98 -8.16 6.90
C ASN A 256 -10.45 -8.40 5.47
N TYR A 257 -10.12 -9.57 4.93
CA TYR A 257 -10.91 -10.19 3.88
C TYR A 257 -12.22 -10.64 4.54
N SER A 258 -13.03 -9.70 5.02
CA SER A 258 -14.45 -9.99 5.15
C SER A 258 -14.89 -10.34 3.74
N ASN A 259 -15.53 -11.50 3.58
CA ASN A 259 -16.16 -12.00 2.36
C ASN A 259 -17.28 -11.04 1.87
N SER A 260 -17.00 -9.75 1.71
CA SER A 260 -17.89 -8.77 1.11
C SER A 260 -17.90 -8.99 -0.39
N THR A 261 -18.68 -10.00 -0.80
CA THR A 261 -19.62 -9.93 -1.94
C THR A 261 -19.08 -9.46 -3.30
N MET A 262 -17.83 -9.81 -3.65
CA MET A 262 -17.36 -9.76 -5.05
C MET A 262 -16.69 -11.07 -5.47
N ARG A 263 -17.38 -12.19 -5.24
CA ARG A 263 -17.39 -13.27 -6.22
C ARG A 263 -18.65 -13.08 -7.07
N ALA A 264 -18.58 -12.26 -8.10
CA ALA A 264 -19.37 -12.53 -9.30
C ALA A 264 -18.40 -13.26 -10.25
N PRO A 265 -18.62 -14.55 -10.52
CA PRO A 265 -17.81 -15.28 -11.49
C PRO A 265 -18.14 -14.84 -12.91
N TYR A 266 -17.21 -15.18 -13.81
CA TYR A 266 -17.16 -14.99 -15.27
C TYR A 266 -16.51 -13.69 -15.74
#